data_AF-A0A7X3VGX2-F1
#
_entry.id   AF-A0A7X3VGX2-F1
#
_cell.length_a   1.000
_cell.length_b   1.000
_cell.length_c   1.000
_cell.angle_alpha   90.00
_cell.angle_beta   90.00
_cell.angle_gamma   90.00
#
_symmetry.space_group_name_H-M   'P 1'
#
loop_
_entity.id
_entity.type
_entity.pdbx_description
1 polymer ?
#
loop_
_entity_poly.entity_id
_entity_poly.type
_entity_poly.pdbx_seq_one_letter_code
_entity_poly.pdbx_strand_id
1 'polypeptide(L)'
;MPDQQKQSLLFIGSAVQFTHKGKTIRGHLLHRQGRRRFAKVIDTEERTWNVPEAALKHSGGVRRSTIVTRHDEARSDYRVGDKVTFTSRDGPRRGEIVKLNPKRAKVRCEKTCWNVPYGLLRRTGGESARNGAKRLNNVAGMARRLMEEHGLPDWTLAFVEARRRLGDCHFGDCVIRISRAHALQGSEEQIRDTVLHEIAHAIAGPEAGHGPLWKATARRIGATPRAKSYESQAS
;
A
#
# COMPACT_ATOMS: atom_id res chain seq x y z
N MET A 1 30.13 -21.51 5.16
CA MET A 1 29.46 -21.25 3.87
C MET A 1 27.95 -21.17 4.08
N PRO A 2 27.35 -19.97 4.19
CA PRO A 2 25.89 -19.85 4.05
C PRO A 2 25.52 -18.63 3.18
N ASP A 3 25.75 -18.70 1.87
CA ASP A 3 25.34 -17.62 0.95
C ASP A 3 24.58 -18.11 -0.30
N GLN A 4 24.39 -19.43 -0.44
CA GLN A 4 23.70 -20.02 -1.60
C GLN A 4 22.21 -20.35 -1.37
N GLN A 5 21.68 -20.20 -0.14
CA GLN A 5 20.24 -20.43 0.14
C GLN A 5 19.37 -19.18 0.09
N LYS A 6 19.95 -17.97 -0.01
CA LYS A 6 19.18 -16.72 -0.18
C LYS A 6 18.71 -16.46 -1.63
N GLN A 7 19.16 -17.26 -2.60
CA GLN A 7 18.95 -17.00 -4.04
C GLN A 7 17.62 -17.49 -4.64
N SER A 8 16.63 -17.94 -3.86
CA SER A 8 15.35 -18.46 -4.40
C SER A 8 14.07 -17.95 -3.73
N LEU A 9 14.14 -16.94 -2.85
CA LEU A 9 12.96 -16.41 -2.18
C LEU A 9 12.38 -15.19 -2.93
N LEU A 10 11.15 -15.35 -3.42
CA LEU A 10 10.36 -14.27 -4.03
C LEU A 10 9.71 -13.39 -2.95
N PHE A 11 10.28 -12.25 -2.64
CA PHE A 11 9.66 -11.28 -1.73
C PHE A 11 8.52 -10.52 -2.40
N ILE A 12 7.64 -9.93 -1.59
CA ILE A 12 6.75 -8.90 -2.12
C ILE A 12 7.61 -7.80 -2.77
N GLY A 13 7.13 -7.32 -3.92
CA GLY A 13 7.84 -6.43 -4.80
C GLY A 13 8.88 -7.09 -5.72
N SER A 14 9.22 -8.38 -5.57
CA SER A 14 10.17 -9.05 -6.46
C SER A 14 9.69 -9.01 -7.92
N ALA A 15 10.63 -8.76 -8.84
CA ALA A 15 10.37 -8.86 -10.26
C ALA A 15 10.25 -10.34 -10.66
N VAL A 16 9.10 -10.70 -11.21
CA VAL A 16 8.71 -12.06 -11.53
C VAL A 16 8.29 -12.20 -12.98
N GLN A 17 8.28 -13.43 -13.45
CA GLN A 17 7.66 -13.84 -14.71
C GLN A 17 6.92 -15.17 -14.56
N PHE A 18 5.92 -15.35 -15.41
CA PHE A 18 5.14 -16.59 -15.54
C PHE A 18 4.56 -16.71 -16.95
N THR A 19 4.12 -17.91 -17.31
CA THR A 19 3.50 -18.16 -18.62
C THR A 19 1.97 -18.13 -18.50
N HIS A 20 1.31 -17.43 -19.40
CA HIS A 20 -0.15 -17.43 -19.54
C HIS A 20 -0.53 -17.53 -21.01
N LYS A 21 -1.33 -18.55 -21.37
CA LYS A 21 -1.76 -18.80 -22.76
C LYS A 21 -0.58 -18.77 -23.77
N GLY A 22 0.52 -19.45 -23.42
CA GLY A 22 1.72 -19.53 -24.25
C GLY A 22 2.60 -18.27 -24.29
N LYS A 23 2.21 -17.18 -23.62
CA LYS A 23 2.99 -15.94 -23.56
C LYS A 23 3.65 -15.77 -22.20
N THR A 24 4.91 -15.30 -22.20
CA THR A 24 5.60 -14.92 -20.97
C THR A 24 5.13 -13.54 -20.54
N ILE A 25 4.61 -13.45 -19.31
CA ILE A 25 4.21 -12.19 -18.67
C ILE A 25 5.25 -11.86 -17.60
N ARG A 26 5.69 -10.61 -17.57
CA ARG A 26 6.61 -10.07 -16.57
C ARG A 26 5.90 -9.04 -15.70
N GLY A 27 6.28 -8.97 -14.44
CA GLY A 27 5.64 -8.08 -13.47
C GLY A 27 6.30 -8.09 -12.11
N HIS A 28 5.58 -7.59 -11.11
CA HIS A 28 6.02 -7.53 -9.72
C HIS A 28 5.04 -8.28 -8.81
N LEU A 29 5.57 -9.04 -7.87
CA LEU A 29 4.77 -9.74 -6.86
C LEU A 29 4.11 -8.71 -5.92
N LEU A 30 2.79 -8.68 -5.86
CA LEU A 30 2.02 -7.75 -5.03
C LEU A 30 1.66 -8.31 -3.65
N HIS A 31 1.24 -9.57 -3.60
CA HIS A 31 0.71 -10.19 -2.39
C HIS A 31 0.68 -11.71 -2.54
N ARG A 32 0.89 -12.43 -1.44
CA ARG A 32 0.78 -13.90 -1.37
C ARG A 32 -0.48 -14.31 -0.62
N GLN A 33 -1.22 -15.27 -1.16
CA GLN A 33 -2.37 -15.88 -0.50
C GLN A 33 -1.97 -17.23 0.06
N GLY A 34 -1.28 -17.22 1.21
CA GLY A 34 -0.62 -18.39 1.80
C GLY A 34 -1.47 -19.65 1.91
N ARG A 35 -2.78 -19.54 2.20
CA ARG A 35 -3.67 -20.71 2.28
C ARG A 35 -3.93 -21.38 0.92
N ARG A 36 -3.86 -20.63 -0.18
CA ARG A 36 -4.17 -21.13 -1.53
C ARG A 36 -2.92 -21.39 -2.38
N ARG A 37 -1.73 -21.00 -1.92
CA ARG A 37 -0.47 -21.06 -2.68
C ARG A 37 -0.56 -20.31 -4.02
N PHE A 38 -1.31 -19.20 -4.02
CA PHE A 38 -1.40 -18.28 -5.14
C PHE A 38 -0.79 -16.94 -4.76
N ALA A 39 -0.17 -16.30 -5.73
CA ALA A 39 0.38 -14.97 -5.64
C ALA A 39 -0.35 -14.04 -6.60
N LYS A 40 -0.52 -12.78 -6.18
CA LYS A 40 -1.00 -11.72 -7.04
C LYS A 40 0.20 -11.02 -7.69
N VAL A 41 0.23 -10.96 -9.01
CA VAL A 41 1.28 -10.26 -9.78
C VAL A 41 0.65 -9.08 -10.52
N ILE A 42 1.34 -7.95 -10.55
CA ILE A 42 0.99 -6.82 -11.44
C ILE A 42 1.98 -6.77 -12.60
N ASP A 43 1.48 -6.76 -13.84
CA ASP A 43 2.35 -6.61 -15.00
C ASP A 43 2.66 -5.13 -15.31
N THR A 44 3.45 -4.91 -16.35
CA THR A 44 3.86 -3.56 -16.81
C THR A 44 2.70 -2.71 -17.32
N GLU A 45 1.57 -3.32 -17.67
CA GLU A 45 0.32 -2.67 -18.10
C GLU A 45 -0.68 -2.52 -16.95
N GLU A 46 -0.25 -2.76 -15.70
CA GLU A 46 -1.08 -2.75 -14.49
C GLU A 46 -2.21 -3.77 -14.43
N ARG A 47 -2.15 -4.82 -15.25
CA ARG A 47 -3.07 -5.94 -15.12
C ARG A 47 -2.64 -6.79 -13.94
N THR A 48 -3.63 -7.17 -13.14
CA THR A 48 -3.43 -8.01 -11.95
C THR A 48 -3.76 -9.45 -12.26
N TRP A 49 -2.84 -10.35 -11.95
CA TRP A 49 -2.91 -11.77 -12.23
C TRP A 49 -2.89 -12.56 -10.93
N ASN A 50 -3.73 -13.59 -10.82
CA ASN A 50 -3.58 -14.59 -9.75
C ASN A 50 -2.83 -15.79 -10.34
N VAL A 51 -1.65 -16.07 -9.82
CA VAL A 51 -0.70 -17.03 -10.37
C VAL A 51 -0.34 -18.05 -9.29
N PRO A 52 -0.35 -19.37 -9.56
CA PRO A 52 0.19 -20.35 -8.63
C PRO A 52 1.64 -19.99 -8.28
N GLU A 53 2.00 -20.00 -7.00
CA GLU A 53 3.35 -19.59 -6.56
C GLU A 53 4.45 -20.43 -7.23
N ALA A 54 4.19 -21.73 -7.43
CA ALA A 54 5.12 -22.65 -8.11
C ALA A 54 5.38 -22.30 -9.58
N ALA A 55 4.51 -21.50 -10.21
CA ALA A 55 4.69 -21.06 -11.60
C ALA A 55 5.49 -19.75 -11.71
N LEU A 56 5.75 -19.07 -10.60
CA LEU A 56 6.52 -17.83 -10.59
C LEU A 56 8.02 -18.11 -10.64
N LYS A 57 8.71 -17.38 -11.52
CA LYS A 57 10.16 -17.37 -11.61
C LYS A 57 10.66 -15.94 -11.47
N HIS A 58 11.88 -15.75 -10.94
CA HIS A 58 12.54 -14.45 -11.02
C HIS A 58 12.69 -14.03 -12.48
N SER A 59 12.45 -12.76 -12.77
CA SER A 59 12.68 -12.19 -14.11
C SER A 59 14.02 -11.44 -14.22
N GLY A 60 14.79 -11.36 -13.12
CA GLY A 60 16.03 -10.58 -13.05
C GLY A 60 15.83 -9.06 -12.98
N GLY A 61 14.59 -8.59 -12.96
CA GLY A 61 14.28 -7.16 -12.85
C GLY A 61 14.47 -6.58 -11.45
N VAL A 62 14.48 -5.25 -11.37
CA VAL A 62 14.59 -4.52 -10.09
C VAL A 62 13.35 -4.75 -9.23
N ARG A 63 13.58 -5.08 -7.96
CA ARG A 63 12.54 -5.22 -6.93
C ARG A 63 11.91 -3.87 -6.61
N ARG A 64 10.59 -3.84 -6.43
CA ARG A 64 9.88 -2.68 -5.88
C ARG A 64 9.89 -2.72 -4.36
N SER A 65 10.53 -1.74 -3.72
CA SER A 65 10.49 -1.55 -2.26
C SER A 65 9.20 -0.91 -1.76
N THR A 66 8.33 -0.43 -2.68
CA THR A 66 7.00 0.09 -2.38
C THR A 66 5.97 -0.46 -3.37
N ILE A 67 4.83 -0.92 -2.86
CA ILE A 67 3.67 -1.31 -3.66
C ILE A 67 2.65 -0.17 -3.70
N VAL A 68 2.68 0.60 -4.78
CA VAL A 68 1.68 1.59 -5.17
C VAL A 68 1.31 1.33 -6.63
N THR A 69 0.02 1.20 -6.92
CA THR A 69 -0.49 1.09 -8.31
C THR A 69 -0.96 2.46 -8.81
N ARG A 70 -1.03 2.71 -10.13
CA ARG A 70 -1.61 3.98 -10.64
C ARG A 70 -3.06 4.12 -10.25
N HIS A 71 -3.78 3.02 -10.03
CA HIS A 71 -5.11 3.06 -9.45
C HIS A 71 -5.10 3.61 -8.02
N ASP A 72 -4.11 3.25 -7.21
CA ASP A 72 -3.94 3.82 -5.86
C ASP A 72 -3.58 5.31 -5.91
N GLU A 73 -2.70 5.70 -6.83
CA GLU A 73 -2.35 7.10 -7.07
C GLU A 73 -3.58 7.92 -7.48
N ALA A 74 -4.25 7.52 -8.56
CA ALA A 74 -5.42 8.22 -9.08
C ALA A 74 -6.56 8.30 -8.06
N ARG A 75 -6.74 7.24 -7.25
CA ARG A 75 -7.71 7.22 -6.16
C ARG A 75 -7.37 8.19 -5.03
N SER A 76 -6.09 8.50 -4.84
CA SER A 76 -5.56 9.37 -3.77
C SER A 76 -5.87 10.83 -3.92
N ASP A 77 -6.25 11.22 -5.12
CA ASP A 77 -6.68 12.59 -5.39
C ASP A 77 -8.14 12.83 -5.02
N TYR A 78 -8.87 11.77 -4.62
CA TYR A 78 -10.29 11.81 -4.29
C TYR A 78 -10.60 11.36 -2.86
N ARG A 79 -11.70 11.89 -2.31
CA ARG A 79 -12.32 11.53 -1.03
C ARG A 79 -13.82 11.25 -1.22
N VAL A 80 -14.41 10.50 -0.30
CA VAL A 80 -15.87 10.44 -0.19
C VAL A 80 -16.39 11.83 0.16
N GLY A 81 -17.48 12.26 -0.47
CA GLY A 81 -18.03 13.61 -0.38
C GLY A 81 -17.56 14.56 -1.48
N ASP A 82 -16.51 14.23 -2.23
CA ASP A 82 -16.03 15.10 -3.31
C ASP A 82 -17.10 15.25 -4.42
N LYS A 83 -17.37 16.49 -4.79
CA LYS A 83 -18.19 16.82 -5.96
C LYS A 83 -17.37 16.65 -7.23
N VAL A 84 -17.90 15.87 -8.16
CA VAL A 84 -17.19 15.48 -9.39
C VAL A 84 -18.11 15.53 -10.60
N THR A 85 -17.50 15.73 -11.76
CA THR A 85 -18.12 15.55 -13.07
C THR A 85 -17.44 14.41 -13.82
N PHE A 86 -18.20 13.78 -14.72
CA PHE A 86 -17.73 12.78 -15.67
C PHE A 86 -18.69 12.70 -16.85
N THR A 87 -18.23 12.15 -17.97
CA THR A 87 -19.07 11.91 -19.16
C THR A 87 -19.63 10.49 -19.13
N SER A 88 -20.96 10.37 -19.16
CA SER A 88 -21.68 9.10 -19.34
C SER A 88 -22.05 8.89 -20.81
N ARG A 89 -22.67 7.75 -21.13
CA ARG A 89 -23.18 7.49 -22.49
C ARG A 89 -24.20 8.53 -22.94
N ASP A 90 -25.02 9.03 -22.02
CA ASP A 90 -26.09 10.00 -22.30
C ASP A 90 -25.63 11.46 -22.09
N GLY A 91 -24.32 11.68 -22.05
CA GLY A 91 -23.73 13.01 -21.86
C GLY A 91 -23.15 13.26 -20.47
N PRO A 92 -22.77 14.53 -20.18
CA PRO A 92 -22.08 14.90 -18.95
C PRO A 92 -22.99 14.74 -17.73
N ARG A 93 -22.40 14.25 -16.64
CA ARG A 93 -23.06 14.07 -15.35
C ARG A 93 -22.26 14.79 -14.27
N ARG A 94 -22.97 15.27 -13.25
CA ARG A 94 -22.41 15.80 -12.01
C ARG A 94 -22.94 14.98 -10.84
N GLY A 95 -22.09 14.71 -9.88
CA GLY A 95 -22.48 13.98 -8.69
C GLY A 95 -21.48 14.12 -7.56
N GLU A 96 -21.63 13.25 -6.57
CA GLU A 96 -20.78 13.20 -5.38
C GLU A 96 -20.23 11.79 -5.20
N ILE A 97 -18.95 11.67 -4.86
CA ILE A 97 -18.34 10.38 -4.54
C ILE A 97 -18.91 9.87 -3.22
N VAL A 98 -19.52 8.68 -3.25
CA VAL A 98 -20.08 8.03 -2.05
C VAL A 98 -19.23 6.88 -1.54
N LYS A 99 -18.35 6.35 -2.41
CA LYS A 99 -17.44 5.26 -2.07
C LYS A 99 -16.24 5.27 -3.01
N LEU A 100 -15.05 5.03 -2.48
CA LEU A 100 -13.85 4.79 -3.27
C LEU A 100 -13.59 3.29 -3.33
N ASN A 101 -13.81 2.66 -4.49
CA ASN A 101 -13.39 1.27 -4.72
C ASN A 101 -11.98 1.27 -5.34
N PRO A 102 -11.22 0.17 -5.29
CA PRO A 102 -9.82 0.16 -5.74
C PRO A 102 -9.58 0.71 -7.15
N LYS A 103 -10.45 0.39 -8.11
CA LYS A 103 -10.30 0.82 -9.53
C LYS A 103 -11.26 1.93 -9.97
N ARG A 104 -12.29 2.24 -9.18
CA ARG A 104 -13.41 3.12 -9.57
C ARG A 104 -14.00 3.83 -8.35
N ALA A 105 -14.49 5.05 -8.52
CA ALA A 105 -15.36 5.69 -7.54
C ALA A 105 -16.82 5.31 -7.79
N LYS A 106 -17.59 5.12 -6.71
CA LYS A 106 -19.06 5.14 -6.79
C LYS A 106 -19.51 6.59 -6.65
N VAL A 107 -20.16 7.12 -7.68
CA VAL A 107 -20.63 8.51 -7.76
C VAL A 107 -22.16 8.52 -7.76
N ARG A 108 -22.77 9.25 -6.82
CA ARG A 108 -24.21 9.46 -6.77
C ARG A 108 -24.57 10.70 -7.59
N CYS A 109 -25.40 10.51 -8.61
CA CYS A 109 -25.98 11.57 -9.43
C CYS A 109 -27.49 11.50 -9.23
N GLU A 110 -28.06 12.52 -8.57
CA GLU A 110 -29.50 12.52 -8.20
C GLU A 110 -29.91 11.21 -7.53
N LYS A 111 -30.78 10.40 -8.17
CA LYS A 111 -31.29 9.11 -7.68
C LYS A 111 -30.45 7.90 -8.08
N THR A 112 -29.43 8.06 -8.95
CA THR A 112 -28.67 6.95 -9.55
C THR A 112 -27.22 6.93 -9.07
N CYS A 113 -26.65 5.73 -8.92
CA CYS A 113 -25.22 5.56 -8.60
C CYS A 113 -24.44 4.97 -9.78
N TRP A 114 -23.27 5.53 -10.05
CA TRP A 114 -22.39 5.16 -11.16
C TRP A 114 -21.03 4.67 -10.66
N ASN A 115 -20.45 3.66 -11.31
CA ASN A 115 -19.09 3.19 -11.02
C ASN A 115 -18.11 3.74 -12.07
N VAL A 116 -17.45 4.85 -11.73
CA VAL A 116 -16.66 5.65 -12.68
C VAL A 116 -15.16 5.41 -12.43
N PRO A 117 -14.36 5.02 -13.45
CA PRO A 117 -12.91 4.99 -13.36
C PRO A 117 -12.33 6.36 -12.97
N TYR A 118 -11.32 6.37 -12.10
CA TYR A 118 -10.73 7.62 -11.58
C TYR A 118 -10.22 8.57 -12.69
N GLY A 119 -9.66 8.01 -13.77
CA GLY A 119 -9.17 8.80 -14.91
C GLY A 119 -10.26 9.58 -15.66
N LEU A 120 -11.53 9.22 -15.49
CA LEU A 120 -12.68 9.91 -16.12
C LEU A 120 -13.33 10.95 -15.20
N LEU A 121 -12.94 11.00 -13.92
CA LEU A 121 -13.46 11.98 -12.98
C LEU A 121 -12.74 13.31 -13.10
N ARG A 122 -13.47 14.40 -12.87
CA ARG A 122 -12.91 15.74 -12.69
C ARG A 122 -13.58 16.36 -11.46
N ARG A 123 -12.80 16.97 -10.55
CA ARG A 123 -13.35 17.67 -9.38
C ARG A 123 -14.07 18.94 -9.83
N THR A 124 -15.18 19.27 -9.17
CA THR A 124 -15.92 20.52 -9.41
C THR A 124 -15.70 21.43 -8.21
N GLY A 125 -14.89 22.48 -8.36
CA GLY A 125 -14.54 23.43 -7.29
C GLY A 125 -13.03 23.68 -7.21
N GLY A 126 -12.63 24.95 -7.29
CA GLY A 126 -11.26 25.44 -7.49
C GLY A 126 -10.28 25.30 -6.33
N GLU A 127 -10.33 24.21 -5.56
CA GLU A 127 -9.18 23.83 -4.76
C GLU A 127 -8.18 23.11 -5.66
N SER A 128 -6.97 23.67 -5.76
CA SER A 128 -5.80 23.04 -6.38
C SER A 128 -5.82 21.53 -6.14
N ALA A 129 -5.56 20.73 -7.18
CA ALA A 129 -5.68 19.28 -7.12
C ALA A 129 -5.05 18.75 -5.82
N ARG A 130 -5.84 18.11 -4.95
CA ARG A 130 -5.28 17.45 -3.77
C ARG A 130 -4.21 16.51 -4.28
N ASN A 131 -2.97 16.75 -3.89
CA ASN A 131 -1.85 15.99 -4.43
C ASN A 131 -1.64 14.71 -3.61
N GLY A 132 -2.69 13.88 -3.57
CA GLY A 132 -2.72 12.66 -2.75
C GLY A 132 -1.70 11.65 -3.24
N ALA A 133 -1.51 11.54 -4.56
CA ALA A 133 -0.42 10.78 -5.16
C ALA A 133 0.95 11.26 -4.64
N LYS A 134 1.24 12.57 -4.69
CA LYS A 134 2.50 13.12 -4.12
C LYS A 134 2.63 12.81 -2.64
N ARG A 135 1.54 12.93 -1.87
CA ARG A 135 1.56 12.60 -0.44
C ARG A 135 1.91 11.14 -0.19
N LEU A 136 1.29 10.19 -0.88
CA LEU A 136 1.63 8.77 -0.77
C LEU A 136 3.08 8.51 -1.18
N ASN A 137 3.57 9.16 -2.24
CA ASN A 137 4.96 9.04 -2.67
C ASN A 137 5.95 9.59 -1.64
N ASN A 138 5.62 10.70 -0.97
CA ASN A 138 6.43 11.25 0.13
C ASN A 138 6.48 10.29 1.32
N VAL A 139 5.33 9.77 1.75
CA VAL A 139 5.25 8.77 2.83
C VAL A 139 6.03 7.51 2.47
N ALA A 140 5.91 7.04 1.22
CA ALA A 140 6.65 5.89 0.75
C ALA A 140 8.16 6.10 0.76
N GLY A 141 8.62 7.26 0.27
CA GLY A 141 10.03 7.64 0.30
C GLY A 141 10.58 7.73 1.73
N MET A 142 9.80 8.30 2.66
CA MET A 142 10.16 8.37 4.08
C MET A 142 10.27 6.98 4.71
N ALA A 143 9.26 6.13 4.53
CA ALA A 143 9.26 4.79 5.11
C ALA A 143 10.37 3.90 4.52
N ARG A 144 10.66 4.03 3.22
CA ARG A 144 11.81 3.36 2.59
C ARG A 144 13.13 3.73 3.25
N ARG A 145 13.39 5.02 3.44
CA ARG A 145 14.62 5.48 4.10
C ARG A 145 14.74 4.93 5.52
N LEU A 146 13.64 4.93 6.29
CA LEU A 146 13.63 4.37 7.64
C LEU A 146 13.87 2.85 7.67
N MET A 147 13.25 2.10 6.75
CA MET A 147 13.52 0.67 6.64
C MET A 147 15.00 0.40 6.31
N GLU A 148 15.58 1.17 5.38
CA GLU A 148 17.01 1.07 5.03
C GLU A 148 17.90 1.42 6.24
N GLU A 149 17.64 2.53 6.92
CA GLU A 149 18.36 3.01 8.11
C GLU A 149 18.38 1.97 9.25
N HIS A 150 17.30 1.20 9.39
CA HIS A 150 17.15 0.21 10.45
C HIS A 150 17.41 -1.24 9.99
N GLY A 151 18.07 -1.44 8.85
CA GLY A 151 18.56 -2.76 8.42
C GLY A 151 17.49 -3.67 7.81
N LEU A 152 16.46 -3.12 7.19
CA LEU A 152 15.36 -3.83 6.53
C LEU A 152 15.33 -3.61 5.00
N PRO A 153 16.45 -3.79 4.25
CA PRO A 153 16.50 -3.49 2.81
C PRO A 153 15.58 -4.40 1.97
N ASP A 154 15.31 -5.61 2.45
CA ASP A 154 14.47 -6.60 1.78
C ASP A 154 12.99 -6.49 2.15
N TRP A 155 12.61 -5.52 2.99
CA TRP A 155 11.22 -5.28 3.35
C TRP A 155 10.49 -4.42 2.31
N THR A 156 9.17 -4.56 2.23
CA THR A 156 8.33 -3.77 1.32
C THR A 156 7.37 -2.91 2.10
N LEU A 157 7.16 -1.67 1.65
CA LEU A 157 6.01 -0.88 2.07
C LEU A 157 4.79 -1.17 1.19
N ALA A 158 3.61 -1.33 1.78
CA ALA A 158 2.34 -1.30 1.05
C ALA A 158 1.29 -0.42 1.73
N PHE A 159 0.47 0.26 0.95
CA PHE A 159 -0.72 0.93 1.47
C PHE A 159 -1.93 0.01 1.42
N VAL A 160 -2.70 -0.06 2.51
CA VAL A 160 -3.88 -0.91 2.61
C VAL A 160 -5.12 -0.16 3.05
N GLU A 161 -6.29 -0.71 2.68
CA GLU A 161 -7.58 -0.26 3.19
C GLU A 161 -7.84 -0.84 4.58
N ALA A 162 -7.23 -0.23 5.59
CA ALA A 162 -7.43 -0.60 6.99
C ALA A 162 -8.19 0.51 7.72
N ARG A 163 -9.41 0.19 8.18
CA ARG A 163 -10.27 1.14 8.91
C ARG A 163 -9.99 1.20 10.41
N ARG A 164 -9.44 0.14 10.99
CA ARG A 164 -9.31 -0.05 12.45
C ARG A 164 -7.88 0.06 12.97
N ARG A 165 -6.89 0.18 12.09
CA ARG A 165 -5.47 0.17 12.44
C ARG A 165 -4.71 1.11 11.50
N LEU A 166 -3.68 1.75 12.04
CA LEU A 166 -2.85 2.70 11.31
C LEU A 166 -1.74 2.01 10.52
N GLY A 167 -1.18 0.93 11.07
CA GLY A 167 -0.16 0.10 10.45
C GLY A 167 -0.36 -1.39 10.75
N ASP A 168 0.49 -2.23 10.15
CA ASP A 168 0.87 -3.55 10.68
C ASP A 168 2.19 -4.03 10.06
N CYS A 169 2.88 -4.91 10.79
CA CYS A 169 4.00 -5.70 10.32
C CYS A 169 3.56 -7.11 9.90
N HIS A 170 3.88 -7.51 8.66
CA HIS A 170 3.66 -8.86 8.15
C HIS A 170 4.98 -9.58 7.94
N PHE A 171 5.50 -10.20 9.00
CA PHE A 171 6.80 -10.88 9.03
C PHE A 171 7.00 -11.90 7.91
N GLY A 172 6.03 -12.80 7.70
CA GLY A 172 6.19 -13.89 6.72
C GLY A 172 6.35 -13.43 5.27
N ASP A 173 5.91 -12.20 4.96
CA ASP A 173 6.05 -11.61 3.61
C ASP A 173 7.10 -10.48 3.58
N CYS A 174 7.74 -10.17 4.72
CA CYS A 174 8.58 -8.99 4.92
C CYS A 174 7.89 -7.69 4.44
N VAL A 175 6.65 -7.45 4.86
CA VAL A 175 5.89 -6.25 4.46
C VAL A 175 5.49 -5.42 5.68
N ILE A 176 5.76 -4.12 5.61
CA ILE A 176 5.13 -3.12 6.48
C ILE A 176 3.95 -2.51 5.73
N ARG A 177 2.77 -2.54 6.33
CA ARG A 177 1.54 -2.04 5.73
C ARG A 177 1.07 -0.81 6.48
N ILE A 178 0.80 0.28 5.78
CA ILE A 178 0.25 1.50 6.36
C ILE A 178 -1.17 1.71 5.83
N SER A 179 -2.09 2.10 6.71
CA SER A 179 -3.44 2.48 6.30
C SER A 179 -3.38 3.67 5.37
N ARG A 180 -4.00 3.53 4.20
CA ARG A 180 -4.05 4.62 3.21
C ARG A 180 -4.74 5.87 3.77
N ALA A 181 -5.78 5.69 4.58
CA ALA A 181 -6.46 6.81 5.23
C ALA A 181 -5.51 7.57 6.17
N HIS A 182 -4.72 6.83 6.95
CA HIS A 182 -3.72 7.40 7.83
C HIS A 182 -2.62 8.13 7.06
N ALA A 183 -2.06 7.53 6.01
CA ALA A 183 -1.05 8.16 5.16
C ALA A 183 -1.55 9.47 4.50
N LEU A 184 -2.85 9.55 4.18
CA LEU A 184 -3.44 10.73 3.53
C LEU A 184 -3.90 11.84 4.50
N GLN A 185 -4.10 11.53 5.78
CA GLN A 185 -4.77 12.44 6.74
C GLN A 185 -3.95 12.72 8.00
N GLY A 186 -3.11 11.78 8.44
CA GLY A 186 -2.27 11.96 9.63
C GLY A 186 -1.18 13.00 9.38
N SER A 187 -0.69 13.64 10.45
CA SER A 187 0.51 14.47 10.39
C SER A 187 1.75 13.67 10.00
N GLU A 188 2.82 14.35 9.58
CA GLU A 188 4.07 13.66 9.20
C GLU A 188 4.68 12.91 10.39
N GLU A 189 4.58 13.49 11.59
CA GLU A 189 5.04 12.93 12.86
C GLU A 189 4.27 11.66 13.21
N GLN A 190 2.94 11.68 13.13
CA GLN A 190 2.11 10.51 13.41
C GLN A 190 2.37 9.36 12.42
N ILE A 191 2.55 9.69 11.13
CA ILE A 191 2.85 8.68 10.10
C ILE A 191 4.25 8.11 10.33
N ARG A 192 5.25 8.96 10.64
CA ARG A 192 6.60 8.53 10.97
C ARG A 192 6.62 7.60 12.18
N ASP A 193 5.94 7.98 13.28
CA ASP A 193 5.82 7.16 14.48
C ASP A 193 5.18 5.80 14.18
N THR A 194 4.11 5.78 13.37
CA THR A 194 3.49 4.51 12.93
C THR A 194 4.44 3.66 12.11
N VAL A 195 5.20 4.24 11.18
CA VAL A 195 6.19 3.48 10.39
C VAL A 195 7.28 2.90 11.30
N LEU A 196 7.84 3.70 12.20
CA LEU A 196 8.83 3.24 13.17
C LEU A 196 8.25 2.17 14.11
N HIS A 197 6.98 2.28 14.50
CA HIS A 197 6.28 1.25 15.30
C HIS A 197 6.30 -0.11 14.59
N GLU A 198 5.98 -0.14 13.29
CA GLU A 198 5.99 -1.39 12.51
C GLU A 198 7.40 -1.89 12.21
N ILE A 199 8.37 -1.00 12.04
CA ILE A 199 9.80 -1.36 11.95
C ILE A 199 10.29 -1.98 13.27
N ALA A 200 9.86 -1.45 14.41
CA ALA A 200 10.19 -2.04 15.71
C ALA A 200 9.67 -3.46 15.85
N HIS A 201 8.46 -3.75 15.34
CA HIS A 201 7.97 -5.13 15.23
C HIS A 201 8.91 -5.96 14.36
N ALA A 202 9.16 -5.53 13.12
CA ALA A 202 10.04 -6.25 12.18
C ALA A 202 11.40 -6.64 12.79
N ILE A 203 11.99 -5.76 13.61
CA ILE A 203 13.27 -6.00 14.30
C ILE A 203 13.13 -6.89 15.53
N ALA A 204 12.09 -6.68 16.35
CA ALA A 204 11.90 -7.42 17.61
C ALA A 204 11.46 -8.88 17.37
N GLY A 205 10.89 -9.17 16.21
CA GLY A 205 10.41 -10.51 15.84
C GLY A 205 8.94 -10.77 16.23
N PRO A 206 8.31 -11.78 15.62
CA PRO A 206 6.86 -12.02 15.74
C PRO A 206 6.40 -12.39 17.15
N GLU A 207 7.25 -13.07 17.93
CA GLU A 207 6.93 -13.50 19.30
C GLU A 207 7.00 -12.38 20.33
N ALA A 208 7.63 -11.24 19.99
CA ALA A 208 7.82 -10.15 20.93
C ALA A 208 6.51 -9.44 21.28
N GLY A 209 5.54 -9.41 20.35
CA GLY A 209 4.35 -8.57 20.45
C GLY A 209 4.72 -7.13 20.83
N HIS A 210 3.98 -6.51 21.74
CA HIS A 210 4.36 -5.23 22.37
C HIS A 210 5.13 -5.42 23.70
N GLY A 211 5.86 -6.53 23.83
CA GLY A 211 6.62 -6.90 25.03
C GLY A 211 7.90 -6.09 25.25
N PRO A 212 8.72 -6.44 26.26
CA PRO A 212 9.91 -5.66 26.65
C PRO A 212 10.89 -5.43 25.50
N LEU A 213 11.15 -6.46 24.68
CA LEU A 213 12.06 -6.37 23.53
C LEU A 213 11.55 -5.37 22.48
N TRP A 214 10.26 -5.41 22.17
CA TRP A 214 9.64 -4.45 21.26
C TRP A 214 9.69 -3.03 21.82
N LYS A 215 9.35 -2.83 23.10
CA LYS A 215 9.39 -1.50 23.75
C LYS A 215 10.80 -0.91 23.77
N ALA A 216 11.81 -1.73 24.05
CA ALA A 216 13.20 -1.33 24.00
C ALA A 216 13.62 -0.93 22.58
N THR A 217 13.20 -1.71 21.58
CA THR A 217 13.46 -1.43 20.16
C THR A 217 12.76 -0.15 19.71
N ALA A 218 11.48 0.01 20.02
CA ALA A 218 10.70 1.19 19.69
C ALA A 218 11.36 2.46 20.23
N ARG A 219 11.74 2.49 21.51
CA ARG A 219 12.49 3.63 22.09
C ARG A 219 13.80 3.89 21.38
N ARG A 220 14.57 2.83 21.09
CA ARG A 220 15.88 2.93 20.44
C ARG A 220 15.80 3.54 19.04
N ILE A 221 14.73 3.27 18.29
CA ILE A 221 14.54 3.79 16.92
C ILE A 221 13.64 5.04 16.87
N GLY A 222 13.24 5.59 18.03
CA GLY A 222 12.45 6.80 18.10
C GLY A 222 10.93 6.63 17.87
N ALA A 223 10.41 5.40 17.96
CA ALA A 223 8.97 5.15 18.05
C ALA A 223 8.46 5.28 19.48
N THR A 224 7.20 5.70 19.60
CA THR A 224 6.46 5.71 20.87
C THR A 224 6.17 4.27 21.30
N PRO A 225 6.66 3.81 22.48
CA PRO A 225 6.56 2.41 22.91
C PRO A 225 5.19 2.08 23.54
N ARG A 226 4.10 2.44 22.84
CA ARG A 226 2.72 2.22 23.25
C ARG A 226 2.00 1.29 22.28
N ALA A 227 1.20 0.37 22.81
CA ALA A 227 0.47 -0.61 22.01
C ALA A 227 -0.73 -0.03 21.24
N LYS A 228 -1.23 1.14 21.66
CA LYS A 228 -2.33 1.87 21.00
C LYS A 228 -1.85 3.26 20.62
N SER A 229 -2.13 3.67 19.39
CA SER A 229 -1.81 4.99 18.83
C SER A 229 -2.85 6.08 19.16
N TYR A 230 -3.72 5.86 20.14
CA TYR A 230 -4.72 6.84 20.57
C TYR A 230 -4.50 7.20 22.04
N GLU A 231 -3.75 8.26 22.28
CA GLU A 231 -4.04 9.17 23.38
C GLU A 231 -4.13 10.57 22.77
N SER A 232 -5.36 11.10 22.79
CA SER A 232 -5.67 12.48 22.48
C SER A 232 -4.81 13.38 23.38
N GLN A 233 -4.02 14.28 22.80
CA GLN A 233 -3.58 15.44 23.57
C GLN A 233 -4.83 16.30 23.81
N ALA A 234 -5.45 16.10 24.97
CA ALA A 234 -6.30 17.11 25.57
C ALA A 234 -5.37 18.05 26.35
N SER A 235 -5.27 19.29 25.89
CA SER A 235 -4.86 20.45 26.68
C SER A 235 -5.75 21.61 26.25
#